data_AF-A0A944WUZ6-F1
#
_entry.id   AF-A0A944WUZ6-F1
#
_cell.length_a   1.000
_cell.length_b   1.000
_cell.length_c   1.000
_cell.angle_alpha   90.00
_cell.angle_beta   90.00
_cell.angle_gamma   90.00
#
_symmetry.space_group_name_H-M   'P 1'
#
loop_
_entity.id
_entity.type
_entity.pdbx_description
1 polymer ?
#
loop_
_entity_poly.entity_id
_entity_poly.type
_entity_poly.pdbx_seq_one_letter_code
_entity_poly.pdbx_strand_id
1 'polypeptide(L)'
;MAKTYSPQQRFGGIKALNRRMSGRNDHVAQHKEAIADELMAVGSANISDVIEWDSQGNVRVRASADIPRNVLSAIKEIKTVQTVRDGVETSTLELKMHDKIGSLKVLAKAAGLLEAPEVESNKPSVVGITMKGPDVIDIEVEDGD
;
A
#
# COMPACT_ATOMS: atom_id res chain seq x y z
N MET A 1 38.16 -31.15 -5.08
CA MET A 1 38.38 -29.70 -4.95
C MET A 1 37.05 -28.98 -5.17
N ALA A 2 36.43 -28.43 -4.12
CA ALA A 2 35.17 -27.71 -4.25
C ALA A 2 35.43 -26.31 -4.84
N LYS A 3 34.79 -25.98 -5.95
CA LYS A 3 34.97 -24.71 -6.65
C LYS A 3 34.24 -23.60 -5.87
N THR A 4 34.97 -22.84 -5.07
CA THR A 4 34.44 -21.67 -4.35
C THR A 4 34.27 -20.49 -5.30
N TYR A 5 33.02 -20.10 -5.57
CA TYR A 5 32.69 -18.90 -6.34
C TYR A 5 32.71 -17.66 -5.44
N SER A 6 33.25 -16.55 -5.93
CA SER A 6 33.29 -15.30 -5.17
C SER A 6 31.86 -14.72 -4.98
N PRO A 7 31.57 -14.01 -3.87
CA PRO A 7 30.23 -13.48 -3.60
C PRO A 7 29.66 -12.65 -4.75
N GLN A 8 30.53 -11.97 -5.50
CA GLN A 8 30.20 -11.11 -6.63
C GLN A 8 29.53 -11.86 -7.80
N GLN A 9 29.81 -13.16 -7.99
CA GLN A 9 29.18 -13.97 -9.03
C GLN A 9 27.74 -14.40 -8.66
N ARG A 10 27.36 -14.38 -7.38
CA ARG A 10 25.98 -14.67 -6.92
C ARG A 10 25.02 -13.51 -7.11
N PHE A 11 25.54 -12.28 -7.30
CA PHE A 11 24.74 -11.04 -7.39
C PHE A 11 24.58 -10.48 -8.81
N GLY A 12 24.99 -11.22 -9.86
CA GLY A 12 24.91 -10.77 -11.26
C GLY A 12 23.50 -10.33 -11.70
N GLY A 13 22.45 -10.92 -11.12
CA GLY A 13 21.06 -10.53 -11.38
C GLY A 13 20.67 -9.16 -10.79
N ILE A 14 21.25 -8.77 -9.64
CA ILE A 14 20.91 -7.51 -8.96
C ILE A 14 21.44 -6.30 -9.72
N LYS A 15 22.65 -6.40 -10.32
CA LYS A 15 23.18 -5.31 -11.16
C LYS A 15 22.35 -5.11 -12.44
N ALA A 16 21.86 -6.19 -13.04
CA ALA A 16 20.98 -6.12 -14.21
C ALA A 16 19.60 -5.55 -13.85
N LEU A 17 19.05 -5.91 -12.68
CA LEU A 17 17.82 -5.35 -12.14
C LEU A 17 17.96 -3.85 -11.85
N ASN A 18 19.04 -3.44 -11.16
CA ASN A 18 19.32 -2.04 -10.84
C ASN A 18 19.51 -1.19 -12.10
N ARG A 19 20.15 -1.71 -13.14
CA ARG A 19 20.30 -1.01 -14.43
C ARG A 19 18.96 -0.85 -15.15
N ARG A 20 18.09 -1.86 -15.11
CA ARG A 20 16.72 -1.79 -15.66
C ARG A 20 15.80 -0.86 -14.85
N MET A 21 15.97 -0.79 -13.53
CA MET A 21 15.24 0.13 -12.64
C MET A 21 15.69 1.58 -12.85
N SER A 22 17.00 1.82 -12.98
CA SER A 22 17.55 3.18 -13.12
C SER A 22 17.05 3.87 -14.40
N GLY A 23 17.02 3.18 -15.54
CA GLY A 23 16.59 3.81 -16.81
C GLY A 23 15.09 4.06 -16.95
N ARG A 24 14.23 3.39 -16.17
CA ARG A 24 12.77 3.62 -16.15
C ARG A 24 12.37 4.72 -15.15
N ASN A 25 13.27 5.03 -14.22
CA ASN A 25 13.04 5.98 -13.14
C ASN A 25 13.15 7.43 -13.56
N ASP A 26 13.83 7.77 -14.66
CA ASP A 26 14.04 9.18 -15.03
C ASP A 26 12.71 9.90 -15.30
N HIS A 27 11.80 9.30 -16.07
CA HIS A 27 10.50 9.89 -16.36
C HIS A 27 9.59 9.97 -15.12
N VAL A 28 9.58 8.92 -14.29
CA VAL A 28 8.82 8.90 -13.02
C VAL A 28 9.38 9.92 -12.04
N ALA A 29 10.72 10.08 -11.99
CA ALA A 29 11.38 11.02 -11.11
C ALA A 29 11.19 12.47 -11.56
N GLN A 30 11.11 12.72 -12.86
CA GLN A 30 10.81 14.03 -13.44
C GLN A 30 9.35 14.47 -13.22
N HIS A 31 8.42 13.51 -13.09
CA HIS A 31 6.98 13.79 -12.97
C HIS A 31 6.36 13.35 -11.64
N LYS A 32 7.13 13.37 -10.54
CA LYS A 32 6.65 12.97 -9.21
C LYS A 32 5.40 13.75 -8.77
N GLU A 33 5.39 15.06 -9.02
CA GLU A 33 4.27 15.92 -8.64
C GLU A 33 3.00 15.54 -9.40
N ALA A 34 3.09 15.40 -10.73
CA ALA A 34 1.95 15.02 -11.56
C ALA A 34 1.39 13.64 -11.17
N ILE A 35 2.25 12.71 -10.74
CA ILE A 35 1.83 11.39 -10.27
C ILE A 35 1.13 11.52 -8.90
N ALA A 36 1.65 12.35 -8.00
CA ALA A 36 1.04 12.60 -6.70
C ALA A 36 -0.34 13.24 -6.87
N ASP A 37 -0.47 14.23 -7.75
CA ASP A 37 -1.73 14.88 -8.11
C ASP A 37 -2.77 13.87 -8.61
N GLU A 38 -2.36 12.96 -9.50
CA GLU A 38 -3.29 11.97 -10.05
C GLU A 38 -3.70 10.92 -9.01
N LEU A 39 -2.79 10.52 -8.11
CA LEU A 39 -3.11 9.66 -6.98
C LEU A 39 -4.07 10.34 -6.01
N MET A 40 -3.89 11.64 -5.75
CA MET A 40 -4.80 12.44 -4.93
C MET A 40 -6.16 12.60 -5.60
N ALA A 41 -6.20 12.82 -6.92
CA ALA A 41 -7.43 12.91 -7.68
C ALA A 41 -8.26 11.63 -7.54
N VAL A 42 -7.66 10.45 -7.75
CA VAL A 42 -8.31 9.15 -7.54
C VAL A 42 -8.71 8.94 -6.08
N GLY A 43 -7.85 9.33 -5.14
CA GLY A 43 -8.06 9.18 -3.70
C GLY A 43 -9.14 10.10 -3.11
N SER A 44 -9.41 11.24 -3.74
CA SER A 44 -10.39 12.24 -3.27
C SER A 44 -11.71 12.21 -4.03
N ALA A 45 -11.74 11.63 -5.24
CA ALA A 45 -12.93 11.60 -6.08
C ALA A 45 -14.16 11.00 -5.37
N ASN A 46 -15.32 11.62 -5.60
CA ASN A 46 -16.60 11.18 -5.12
C ASN A 46 -17.51 10.81 -6.31
N ILE A 47 -18.24 9.71 -6.17
CA ILE A 47 -19.18 9.26 -7.19
C ILE A 47 -20.36 10.23 -7.34
N SER A 48 -20.75 10.93 -6.28
CA SER A 48 -21.82 11.94 -6.32
C SER A 48 -21.51 13.11 -7.27
N ASP A 49 -20.24 13.34 -7.57
CA ASP A 49 -19.83 14.39 -8.49
C ASP A 49 -20.03 13.97 -9.96
N VAL A 50 -20.24 12.66 -10.21
CA VAL A 50 -20.43 12.05 -11.54
C VAL A 50 -21.88 11.69 -11.80
N ILE A 51 -22.62 11.21 -10.79
CA ILE A 51 -23.99 10.75 -10.93
C ILE A 51 -24.97 11.60 -10.12
N GLU A 52 -26.14 11.80 -10.69
CA GLU A 52 -27.31 12.33 -10.00
C GLU A 52 -28.29 11.19 -9.76
N TRP A 53 -28.73 11.04 -8.50
CA TRP A 53 -29.77 10.10 -8.11
C TRP A 53 -30.93 10.87 -7.51
N ASP A 54 -32.09 10.83 -8.17
CA ASP A 54 -33.28 11.53 -7.70
C ASP A 54 -34.07 10.71 -6.66
N SER A 55 -34.99 11.39 -5.97
CA SER A 55 -35.88 10.76 -4.98
C SER A 55 -36.80 9.68 -5.54
N GLN A 56 -36.98 9.62 -6.86
CA GLN A 56 -37.80 8.62 -7.53
C GLN A 56 -37.02 7.38 -7.96
N GLY A 57 -35.71 7.35 -7.69
CA GLY A 57 -34.86 6.23 -8.01
C GLY A 57 -34.15 6.32 -9.37
N ASN A 58 -34.33 7.41 -10.13
CA ASN A 58 -33.68 7.56 -11.43
C ASN A 58 -32.22 8.00 -11.25
N VAL A 59 -31.31 7.28 -11.92
CA VAL A 59 -29.88 7.60 -11.91
C VAL A 59 -29.48 8.13 -13.27
N ARG A 60 -28.79 9.27 -13.31
CA ARG A 60 -28.25 9.89 -14.53
C ARG A 60 -26.79 10.28 -14.33
N VAL A 61 -26.00 10.23 -15.40
CA VAL A 61 -24.65 10.78 -15.41
C VAL A 61 -24.74 12.27 -15.68
N ARG A 62 -23.98 13.08 -14.92
CA ARG A 62 -23.88 14.53 -15.12
C ARG A 62 -23.18 14.83 -16.45
N ALA A 63 -23.40 16.01 -17.00
CA ALA A 63 -22.68 16.43 -18.19
C ALA A 63 -21.18 16.49 -17.90
N SER A 64 -20.34 16.05 -18.84
CA SER A 64 -18.88 16.00 -18.65
C SER A 64 -18.26 17.36 -18.31
N ALA A 65 -18.88 18.45 -18.77
CA ALA A 65 -18.46 19.82 -18.47
C ALA A 65 -18.68 20.21 -17.00
N ASP A 66 -19.64 19.57 -16.33
CA ASP A 66 -19.98 19.84 -14.92
C ASP A 66 -19.20 18.94 -13.94
N ILE A 67 -18.47 17.95 -14.46
CA ILE A 67 -17.67 17.03 -13.65
C ILE A 67 -16.27 17.63 -13.46
N PRO A 68 -15.80 17.81 -12.22
CA PRO A 68 -14.45 18.29 -11.96
C PRO A 68 -13.37 17.42 -12.60
N ARG A 69 -12.29 18.05 -13.09
CA ARG A 69 -11.21 17.36 -13.82
C ARG A 69 -10.54 16.24 -13.00
N ASN A 70 -10.38 16.44 -11.69
CA ASN A 70 -9.85 15.42 -10.77
C ASN A 70 -10.79 14.21 -10.62
N VAL A 71 -12.09 14.40 -10.77
CA VAL A 71 -13.05 13.30 -10.71
C VAL A 71 -13.08 12.55 -12.03
N LEU A 72 -12.95 13.25 -13.16
CA LEU A 72 -12.86 12.63 -14.49
C LEU A 72 -11.70 11.63 -14.58
N SER A 73 -10.52 11.95 -14.04
CA SER A 73 -9.38 11.02 -14.03
C SER A 73 -9.58 9.80 -13.12
N ALA A 74 -10.53 9.85 -12.19
CA ALA A 74 -10.87 8.72 -11.32
C ALA A 74 -11.88 7.74 -11.94
N ILE A 75 -12.50 8.08 -13.08
CA ILE A 75 -13.46 7.23 -13.77
C ILE A 75 -12.71 6.18 -14.60
N LYS A 76 -12.98 4.90 -14.33
CA LYS A 76 -12.40 3.78 -15.08
C LYS A 76 -13.24 3.39 -16.29
N GLU A 77 -14.56 3.36 -16.12
CA GLU A 77 -15.49 2.87 -17.15
C GLU A 77 -16.90 3.41 -16.91
N ILE A 78 -17.56 3.85 -17.98
CA ILE A 78 -18.99 4.21 -18.00
C ILE A 78 -19.67 3.37 -19.08
N LYS A 79 -20.70 2.63 -18.71
CA LYS A 79 -21.54 1.87 -19.63
C LYS A 79 -22.99 2.29 -19.46
N THR A 80 -23.62 2.66 -20.56
CA THR A 80 -25.05 2.97 -20.61
C THR A 80 -25.71 2.02 -21.60
N VAL A 81 -26.65 1.23 -21.12
CA VAL A 81 -27.46 0.34 -21.97
C VAL A 81 -28.88 0.86 -21.94
N GLN A 82 -29.34 1.37 -23.09
CA GLN A 82 -30.73 1.73 -23.29
C GLN A 82 -31.45 0.55 -23.92
N THR A 83 -32.42 -0.01 -23.21
CA THR A 83 -33.26 -1.10 -23.71
C THR A 83 -34.68 -0.59 -23.85
N VAL A 84 -35.22 -0.66 -25.06
CA VAL A 84 -36.64 -0.39 -25.31
C VAL A 84 -37.34 -1.74 -25.44
N ARG A 85 -38.19 -2.07 -24.47
CA ARG A 85 -39.02 -3.28 -24.53
C ARG A 85 -40.46 -2.89 -24.24
N ASP A 86 -41.36 -3.24 -25.15
CA ASP A 86 -42.81 -3.01 -25.02
C ASP A 86 -43.19 -1.53 -24.76
N GLY A 87 -42.45 -0.60 -25.36
CA GLY A 87 -42.66 0.85 -25.22
C GLY A 87 -42.16 1.45 -23.90
N VAL A 88 -41.57 0.64 -23.01
CA VAL A 88 -40.90 1.09 -21.79
C VAL A 88 -39.41 1.22 -22.07
N GLU A 89 -38.88 2.43 -21.91
CA GLU A 89 -37.44 2.70 -21.98
C GLU A 89 -36.80 2.42 -20.62
N THR A 90 -35.94 1.40 -20.57
CA THR A 90 -35.16 1.08 -19.37
C THR A 90 -33.70 1.42 -19.65
N SER A 91 -33.14 2.38 -18.91
CA SER A 91 -31.71 2.69 -18.97
C SER A 91 -30.97 2.02 -17.82
N THR A 92 -30.05 1.11 -18.14
CA THR A 92 -29.10 0.56 -17.16
C THR A 92 -27.79 1.34 -17.25
N LEU A 93 -27.38 1.94 -16.14
CA LEU A 93 -26.11 2.65 -16.00
C LEU A 93 -25.16 1.82 -15.11
N GLU A 94 -24.00 1.46 -15.64
CA GLU A 94 -22.90 0.89 -14.88
C GLU A 94 -21.72 1.89 -14.89
N LEU A 95 -21.31 2.32 -13.70
CA LEU A 95 -20.18 3.24 -13.50
C LEU A 95 -19.14 2.55 -12.62
N LYS A 96 -17.89 2.55 -13.09
CA LYS A 96 -16.75 1.99 -12.36
C LYS A 96 -15.68 3.04 -12.15
N MET A 97 -15.25 3.21 -10.91
CA MET A 97 -14.13 4.07 -10.55
C MET A 97 -12.83 3.27 -10.42
N HIS A 98 -11.70 3.96 -10.48
CA HIS A 98 -10.40 3.40 -10.13
C HIS A 98 -10.33 3.00 -8.63
N ASP A 99 -9.37 2.14 -8.29
CA ASP A 99 -9.21 1.66 -6.91
C ASP A 99 -8.73 2.78 -5.98
N LYS A 100 -9.69 3.34 -5.24
CA LYS A 100 -9.46 4.40 -4.25
C LYS A 100 -8.58 3.94 -3.10
N ILE A 101 -8.73 2.70 -2.64
CA ILE A 101 -8.00 2.17 -1.48
C ILE A 101 -6.53 1.95 -1.86
N GLY A 102 -6.27 1.43 -3.07
CA GLY A 102 -4.93 1.28 -3.61
C GLY A 102 -4.17 2.61 -3.63
N SER A 103 -4.76 3.66 -4.21
CA SER A 103 -4.14 4.98 -4.28
C SER A 103 -3.90 5.59 -2.88
N LEU A 104 -4.88 5.51 -1.98
CA LEU A 104 -4.75 6.01 -0.62
C LEU A 104 -3.68 5.27 0.20
N LYS A 105 -3.52 3.96 0.02
CA LYS A 105 -2.43 3.20 0.68
C LYS A 105 -1.05 3.65 0.21
N VAL A 106 -0.89 3.92 -1.08
CA VAL A 106 0.37 4.43 -1.64
C VAL A 106 0.69 5.81 -1.05
N LEU A 107 -0.31 6.71 -1.02
CA LEU A 107 -0.16 8.05 -0.42
C LEU A 107 0.12 7.97 1.09
N ALA A 108 -0.61 7.14 1.83
CA ALA A 108 -0.41 6.97 3.27
C ALA A 108 0.97 6.40 3.61
N LYS A 109 1.50 5.49 2.76
CA LYS A 109 2.88 5.01 2.88
C LYS A 109 3.89 6.11 2.60
N ALA A 110 3.69 6.91 1.56
CA ALA A 110 4.56 8.03 1.23
C ALA A 110 4.56 9.12 2.33
N ALA A 111 3.43 9.30 3.02
CA ALA A 111 3.27 10.23 4.13
C ALA A 111 3.75 9.68 5.49
N GLY A 112 4.25 8.44 5.55
CA GLY A 112 4.68 7.79 6.80
C GLY A 112 3.54 7.37 7.74
N LEU A 113 2.27 7.51 7.33
CA LEU A 113 1.09 7.19 8.17
C LEU A 113 0.93 5.69 8.45
N LEU A 114 1.54 4.83 7.63
CA LEU A 114 1.48 3.38 7.76
C LEU A 114 2.73 2.77 8.38
N GLU A 115 3.72 3.59 8.75
CA GLU A 115 4.90 3.09 9.43
C GLU A 115 4.50 2.72 10.86
N ALA A 116 4.76 1.48 11.25
CA ALA A 116 4.61 1.10 12.65
C ALA A 116 5.55 2.00 13.47
N PRO A 117 5.12 2.52 14.64
CA PRO A 117 6.05 3.19 15.53
C PRO A 117 7.22 2.23 15.73
N GLU A 118 8.44 2.72 15.50
CA GLU A 118 9.64 1.92 15.68
C GLU A 118 9.53 1.28 17.07
N VAL A 119 9.30 -0.04 17.10
CA VAL A 119 9.33 -0.78 18.35
C VAL A 119 10.75 -0.59 18.82
N GLU A 120 10.93 0.26 19.83
CA GLU A 120 12.22 0.58 20.42
C GLU A 120 13.03 -0.71 20.51
N SER A 121 14.06 -0.79 19.68
CA SER A 121 15.03 -1.89 19.60
C SER A 121 15.90 -1.97 20.87
N ASN A 122 15.43 -1.41 21.98
CA ASN A 122 16.02 -1.42 23.30
C ASN A 122 15.56 -2.62 24.14
N LYS A 123 14.95 -3.65 23.54
CA LYS A 123 14.87 -4.96 24.20
C LYS A 123 16.16 -5.72 23.90
N PRO A 124 17.08 -5.88 24.86
CA PRO A 124 18.29 -6.66 24.63
C PRO A 124 17.90 -8.11 24.31
N SER A 125 18.36 -8.63 23.18
CA SER A 125 18.12 -10.01 22.75
C SER A 125 18.82 -11.06 23.64
N VAL A 126 19.72 -10.62 24.54
CA VAL A 126 20.51 -11.49 25.42
C VAL A 126 20.46 -10.96 26.84
N VAL A 127 19.86 -11.73 27.76
CA VAL A 127 19.94 -11.52 29.20
C VAL A 127 20.94 -12.54 29.75
N GLY A 128 22.13 -12.08 30.13
CA GLY A 128 23.11 -12.93 30.79
C GLY A 128 22.73 -13.11 32.26
N ILE A 129 22.39 -14.34 32.67
CA ILE A 129 22.22 -14.69 34.07
C ILE A 129 23.55 -15.25 34.58
N THR A 130 24.24 -14.54 35.46
CA THR A 130 25.39 -15.07 36.18
C THR A 130 24.88 -15.84 37.40
N MET A 131 24.88 -17.17 37.34
CA MET A 131 24.60 -17.99 38.52
C MET A 131 25.82 -17.98 39.45
N LYS A 132 25.64 -17.52 40.69
CA LYS A 132 26.60 -17.75 41.77
C LYS A 132 26.07 -18.91 42.63
N GLY A 133 26.84 -19.99 42.71
CA GLY A 133 26.51 -21.12 43.58
C GLY A 133 26.63 -20.73 45.07
N PRO A 134 25.89 -21.39 45.97
CA PRO A 134 26.02 -21.17 47.41
C PRO A 134 27.40 -21.58 47.90
N ASP A 135 27.91 -20.87 48.90
CA ASP A 135 29.18 -21.21 49.55
C ASP A 135 29.01 -22.53 50.33
N VAL A 136 29.92 -23.48 50.11
CA VAL A 136 29.91 -24.78 50.80
C VAL A 136 30.30 -24.50 52.26
N ILE A 137 29.38 -24.76 53.19
CA ILE A 137 29.66 -24.75 54.62
C ILE A 137 30.05 -26.17 54.98
N ASP A 138 31.33 -26.40 55.26
CA ASP A 138 31.79 -27.65 55.84
C ASP A 138 31.31 -27.71 57.30
N ILE A 139 30.43 -28.65 57.59
CA ILE A 139 29.93 -28.91 58.94
C ILE A 139 30.88 -29.93 59.56
N GLU A 140 31.77 -29.49 60.44
CA GLU A 140 32.50 -30.41 61.31
C GLU A 140 31.50 -31.00 62.30
N VAL A 141 31.24 -32.30 62.17
CA VAL A 141 30.45 -33.05 63.14
C VAL A 141 31.38 -33.38 64.30
N GLU A 142 31.19 -32.70 65.42
CA GLU A 142 31.86 -33.02 66.68
C GLU A 142 31.22 -34.31 67.23
N ASP A 143 31.94 -35.43 67.14
CA ASP A 143 31.52 -36.69 67.75
C ASP A 143 31.45 -36.50 69.28
N GLY A 144 30.23 -36.46 69.82
CA GLY A 144 29.98 -36.44 71.25
C GLY A 144 30.28 -37.79 71.90
N ASP A 145 30.80 -37.74 73.13
CA ASP A 145 31.22 -38.83 74.02
C ASP A 145 30.40 -40.13 74.00
#